data_AF-A0A0C9ZXC1-F1
#
_entry.id   AF-A0A0C9ZXC1-F1
#
_cell.length_a   1.000
_cell.length_b   1.000
_cell.length_c   1.000
_cell.angle_alpha   90.00
_cell.angle_beta   90.00
_cell.angle_gamma   90.00
#
_symmetry.space_group_name_H-M   'P 1'
#
loop_
_entity.id
_entity.type
_entity.pdbx_description
1 polymer ?
#
loop_
_entity_poly.entity_id
_entity_poly.type
_entity_poly.pdbx_seq_one_letter_code
_entity_poly.pdbx_strand_id
1 'polypeptide(L)'
;LTIVDVTGMHFLLVQACQCPNADSFHMQLFRAKLCPSTFEKPSTAFTFSVLDDFLRDNVECGTSGMNYYNKLRRVTSNVFPHLVVVRLPSHQ
;
A
#
# COMPACT_ATOMS: atom_id res chain seq x y z
N LEU A 1 -4.03 5.74 -7.15
CA LEU A 1 -3.87 4.73 -6.09
C LEU A 1 -2.41 4.72 -5.66
N THR A 2 -2.12 4.89 -4.38
CA THR A 2 -0.76 4.69 -3.87
C THR A 2 -0.55 3.22 -3.62
N ILE A 3 0.38 2.60 -4.33
CA ILE A 3 0.79 1.21 -4.13
C ILE A 3 2.03 1.21 -3.25
N VAL A 4 1.93 0.57 -2.10
CA VAL A 4 3.04 0.40 -1.17
C VAL A 4 3.67 -0.97 -1.44
N ASP A 5 4.95 -0.95 -1.74
CA ASP A 5 5.76 -2.13 -2.05
C ASP A 5 7.08 -2.09 -1.27
N VAL A 6 7.80 -3.21 -1.20
CA VAL A 6 9.14 -3.28 -0.58
C VAL A 6 10.14 -2.32 -1.27
N THR A 7 9.91 -1.99 -2.54
CA THR A 7 10.70 -1.01 -3.31
C THR A 7 10.30 0.44 -3.04
N GLY A 8 9.29 0.69 -2.22
CA GLY A 8 8.83 2.03 -1.87
C GLY A 8 7.36 2.27 -2.21
N MET A 9 6.99 3.54 -2.34
CA MET A 9 5.61 3.99 -2.51
C MET A 9 5.41 4.57 -3.90
N HIS A 10 4.53 3.95 -4.68
CA HIS A 10 4.33 4.24 -6.09
C HIS A 10 2.94 4.82 -6.33
N PHE A 11 2.85 6.00 -6.95
CA PHE A 11 1.57 6.57 -7.32
C PHE A 11 1.19 6.15 -8.75
N LEU A 12 0.17 5.31 -8.88
CA LEU A 12 -0.34 4.83 -10.17
C LEU A 12 -1.80 5.19 -10.38
N LEU A 13 -2.17 5.48 -11.63
CA LEU A 13 -3.57 5.56 -12.05
C LEU A 13 -4.08 4.15 -12.28
N VAL A 14 -5.01 3.71 -11.43
CA VAL A 14 -5.64 2.39 -11.51
C VAL A 14 -7.12 2.59 -11.72
N GLN A 15 -7.68 1.95 -12.74
CA GLN A 15 -9.10 1.96 -13.04
C GLN A 15 -9.68 0.57 -12.88
N ALA A 16 -10.89 0.51 -12.31
CA ALA A 16 -11.65 -0.73 -12.28
C ALA A 16 -12.08 -1.12 -13.70
N CYS A 17 -11.97 -2.41 -14.02
CA CYS A 17 -12.63 -3.02 -15.16
C CYS A 17 -14.15 -2.82 -15.04
N GLN A 18 -14.77 -2.43 -16.15
CA GLN A 18 -16.21 -2.11 -16.26
C GLN A 18 -16.98 -3.15 -17.10
N CYS A 19 -16.42 -4.34 -17.31
CA CYS A 19 -17.11 -5.40 -18.05
C CYS A 19 -18.38 -5.87 -17.31
N PRO A 20 -19.40 -6.41 -18.01
CA PRO A 20 -20.70 -6.77 -17.42
C PRO A 20 -20.67 -7.74 -16.23
N ASN A 21 -19.60 -8.54 -16.11
CA ASN A 21 -19.39 -9.50 -15.00
C ASN A 21 -18.09 -9.19 -14.22
N ALA A 22 -17.63 -7.94 -14.25
CA ALA A 22 -16.46 -7.55 -13.50
C ALA A 22 -16.77 -7.56 -12.00
N ASP A 23 -15.86 -8.11 -11.19
CA ASP A 23 -15.99 -8.07 -9.74
C ASP A 23 -15.94 -6.62 -9.21
N SER A 24 -16.26 -6.44 -7.93
CA SER A 24 -16.02 -5.18 -7.23
C SER A 24 -14.55 -4.73 -7.33
N PHE A 25 -14.31 -3.42 -7.25
CA PHE A 25 -12.94 -2.88 -7.41
C PHE A 25 -11.93 -3.48 -6.41
N HIS A 26 -12.34 -3.71 -5.15
CA HIS A 26 -11.45 -4.36 -4.17
C HIS A 26 -11.11 -5.80 -4.55
N MET A 27 -12.04 -6.56 -5.11
CA MET A 27 -11.75 -7.92 -5.60
C MET A 27 -10.83 -7.90 -6.83
N GLN A 28 -11.01 -6.92 -7.73
CA GLN A 28 -10.08 -6.73 -8.84
C GLN A 28 -8.66 -6.42 -8.35
N LEU A 29 -8.51 -5.61 -7.28
CA LEU A 29 -7.21 -5.36 -6.65
C LEU A 29 -6.62 -6.65 -6.05
N PHE A 30 -7.42 -7.46 -5.35
CA PHE A 30 -6.95 -8.74 -4.83
C PHE A 30 -6.47 -9.70 -5.94
N ARG A 31 -7.20 -9.78 -7.06
CA ARG A 31 -6.76 -10.54 -8.25
C ARG A 31 -5.43 -10.01 -8.81
N ALA A 32 -5.20 -8.70 -8.70
CA ALA A 32 -3.93 -8.06 -9.06
C ALA A 32 -2.84 -8.18 -7.97
N LYS A 33 -3.04 -9.02 -6.95
CA LYS A 33 -2.12 -9.21 -5.81
C LYS A 33 -1.91 -7.93 -4.98
N LEU A 34 -2.94 -7.10 -4.87
CA LEU A 34 -2.94 -5.88 -4.08
C LEU A 34 -4.02 -5.96 -2.98
N CYS A 35 -3.60 -5.73 -1.74
CA CYS A 35 -4.48 -5.62 -0.59
C CYS A 35 -4.85 -4.15 -0.38
N PRO A 36 -6.11 -3.73 -0.62
CA PRO A 36 -6.50 -2.34 -0.43
C PRO A 36 -6.52 -1.95 1.05
N SER A 37 -6.21 -0.68 1.36
CA SER A 37 -6.32 -0.17 2.73
C SER A 37 -7.76 -0.10 3.22
N THR A 38 -8.71 0.06 2.29
CA THR A 38 -10.15 0.10 2.54
C THR A 38 -10.90 -0.57 1.39
N PHE A 39 -12.03 -1.21 1.68
CA PHE A 39 -12.87 -1.82 0.64
C PHE A 39 -13.61 -0.76 -0.19
N GLU A 40 -13.97 0.36 0.43
CA GLU A 40 -14.60 1.49 -0.24
C GLU A 40 -13.55 2.50 -0.70
N LYS A 41 -13.56 2.83 -1.99
CA LYS A 41 -12.71 3.85 -2.65
C LYS A 41 -11.27 3.88 -2.12
N PRO A 42 -10.50 2.78 -2.26
CA PRO A 42 -9.13 2.75 -1.75
C PRO A 42 -8.27 3.83 -2.40
N SER A 43 -7.68 4.68 -1.57
CA SER A 43 -6.61 5.60 -1.96
C SER A 43 -5.23 4.95 -1.92
N THR A 44 -5.10 3.88 -1.15
CA THR A 44 -3.86 3.12 -0.93
C THR A 44 -4.11 1.61 -1.06
N ALA A 45 -3.14 0.87 -1.59
CA ALA A 45 -3.09 -0.57 -1.57
C ALA A 45 -1.66 -1.06 -1.30
N PHE A 46 -1.53 -2.25 -0.75
CA PHE A 46 -0.27 -2.87 -0.35
C PHE A 46 -0.02 -4.11 -1.20
N THR A 47 1.21 -4.32 -1.65
CA THR A 47 1.59 -5.63 -2.22
C THR A 47 1.65 -6.67 -1.10
N PHE A 48 1.42 -7.94 -1.41
CA PHE A 48 1.61 -9.00 -0.42
C PHE A 48 3.07 -9.04 0.08
N SER A 49 4.03 -8.75 -0.80
CA SER A 49 5.46 -8.69 -0.44
C SER A 49 5.76 -7.68 0.66
N VAL A 50 5.13 -6.49 0.66
CA VAL A 50 5.37 -5.50 1.72
C VAL A 50 4.69 -5.89 3.04
N LEU A 51 3.56 -6.62 2.96
CA LEU A 51 2.90 -7.17 4.15
C LEU A 51 3.76 -8.26 4.79
N ASP A 52 4.33 -9.15 3.99
CA ASP A 52 5.22 -10.22 4.45
C ASP A 52 6.53 -9.66 5.04
N ASP A 53 7.14 -8.65 4.39
CA ASP A 53 8.35 -7.98 4.89
C ASP A 53 8.07 -7.25 6.22
N PHE A 54 6.92 -6.57 6.33
CA PHE A 54 6.50 -5.97 7.60
C PHE A 54 6.31 -7.01 8.70
N LEU A 55 5.62 -8.11 8.42
CA LEU A 55 5.40 -9.18 9.41
C LEU A 55 6.74 -9.77 9.89
N ARG A 56 7.70 -9.97 8.99
CA ARG A 56 9.04 -10.43 9.36
C ARG A 56 9.76 -9.41 10.24
N ASP A 57 9.82 -8.14 9.84
CA ASP A 57 10.46 -7.08 10.63
C ASP A 57 9.80 -6.88 12.01
N ASN A 58 8.48 -7.09 12.08
CA ASN A 58 7.72 -7.00 13.33
C ASN A 58 8.06 -8.16 14.28
N VAL A 59 8.12 -9.39 13.77
CA VAL A 59 8.44 -10.58 14.56
C VAL A 59 9.91 -10.63 14.97
N GLU A 60 10.84 -10.33 14.06
CA GLU A 60 12.28 -10.46 14.32
C GLU A 60 12.85 -9.31 15.14
N CYS A 61 12.39 -8.07 14.89
CA CYS A 61 12.98 -6.87 15.48
C CYS A 61 12.01 -6.05 16.33
N GLY A 62 10.76 -6.47 16.49
CA GLY A 62 9.74 -5.68 17.19
C GLY A 62 9.41 -4.37 16.45
N THR A 63 9.65 -4.31 15.13
CA THR A 63 9.47 -3.09 14.34
C THR A 63 8.00 -2.67 14.36
N SER A 64 7.72 -1.45 14.83
CA SER A 64 6.38 -0.89 14.78
C SER A 64 5.99 -0.51 13.35
N GLY A 65 4.69 -0.45 13.05
CA GLY A 65 4.20 -0.02 11.74
C GLY A 65 4.69 1.38 11.35
N MET A 66 4.85 2.29 12.32
CA MET A 66 5.38 3.64 12.06
C MET A 66 6.87 3.62 11.69
N ASN A 67 7.67 2.80 12.35
CA ASN A 67 9.09 2.64 12.02
C ASN A 67 9.26 2.03 10.63
N TYR A 68 8.45 1.01 10.32
CA TYR A 68 8.45 0.38 9.00
C TYR A 68 7.97 1.34 7.89
N TYR A 69 6.95 2.14 8.17
CA TYR A 69 6.52 3.23 7.27
C TYR A 69 7.67 4.22 7.02
N ASN A 70 8.40 4.65 8.06
CA ASN A 70 9.55 5.52 7.91
C ASN A 70 10.70 4.87 7.13
N LYS A 71 10.93 3.55 7.27
CA LYS A 71 11.85 2.76 6.42
C LYS A 71 11.44 2.91 4.95
N LEU A 72 10.18 2.62 4.62
CA LEU A 72 9.66 2.72 3.25
C LEU A 72 9.73 4.14 2.66
N ARG A 73 9.54 5.18 3.48
CA ARG A 73 9.70 6.58 3.02
C ARG A 73 11.13 6.86 2.58
N ARG A 74 12.13 6.35 3.32
CA ARG A 74 13.55 6.49 2.98
C ARG A 74 13.92 5.67 1.76
N VAL A 75 13.32 4.48 1.59
CA VAL A 75 13.46 3.67 0.36
C VAL A 75 12.92 4.45 -0.85
N THR A 76 11.75 5.08 -0.70
CA THR A 76 11.11 5.85 -1.79
C THR A 76 11.88 7.12 -2.13
N SER A 77 12.34 7.86 -1.11
CA SER A 77 13.16 9.05 -1.27
C SER A 77 14.08 9.20 -0.07
N ASN A 78 15.37 8.92 -0.29
CA ASN A 78 16.36 9.08 0.76
C ASN A 78 16.67 10.56 1.05
N VAL A 79 16.53 11.43 0.04
CA VAL A 79 16.84 12.87 0.13
C VAL A 79 15.70 13.65 0.81
N PHE A 80 14.45 13.32 0.47
CA PHE A 80 13.27 14.02 1.00
C PHE A 80 12.20 13.03 1.50
N PRO A 81 12.50 12.21 2.52
CA PRO A 81 11.55 11.20 3.01
C PRO A 81 10.28 11.83 3.57
N HIS A 82 10.35 13.06 4.08
CA HIS A 82 9.22 13.77 4.65
C HIS A 82 8.13 14.14 3.61
N LEU A 83 8.48 14.20 2.32
CA LEU A 83 7.54 14.49 1.23
C LEU A 83 6.79 13.25 0.75
N VAL A 84 7.23 12.06 1.15
CA VAL A 84 6.55 10.80 0.85
C VAL A 84 5.38 10.64 1.81
N VAL A 85 4.16 10.67 1.29
CA VAL A 85 2.91 10.63 2.07
C VAL A 85 2.00 9.51 1.56
N VAL A 86 1.59 8.61 2.46
CA VAL A 86 0.50 7.66 2.21
C VAL A 86 -0.83 8.31 2.57
N ARG A 87 -1.79 8.23 1.64
CA ARG A 87 -3.16 8.70 1.88
C ARG A 87 -3.95 7.57 2.51
N LEU A 88 -3.99 7.51 3.82
CA LEU A 88 -4.99 6.72 4.55
C LEU A 88 -6.29 7.53 4.60
N PRO A 89 -7.47 6.89 4.56
CA PRO A 89 -8.70 7.60 4.80
C PRO A 89 -8.66 8.19 6.21
N SER A 90 -8.86 9.50 6.31
CA SER A 90 -9.25 10.14 7.56
C SER A 90 -10.57 9.53 8.00
N HIS A 91 -10.64 8.99 9.22
CA HIS A 91 -11.91 8.67 9.87
C HIS A 91 -12.81 9.91 9.79
N GLN A 92 -13.86 9.86 9.00
CA GLN A 92 -14.94 10.83 8.98
C GLN A 92 -16.25 10.08 9.19
#